data_AF-A0A257U4P8-F1
#
_entry.id   AF-A0A257U4P8-F1
#
_cell.length_a   1.000
_cell.length_b   1.000
_cell.length_c   1.000
_cell.angle_alpha   90.00
_cell.angle_beta   90.00
_cell.angle_gamma   90.00
#
_symmetry.space_group_name_H-M   'P 1'
#
loop_
_entity.id
_entity.type
_entity.pdbx_description
1 polymer ?
#
loop_
_entity_poly.entity_id
_entity_poly.type
_entity_poly.pdbx_seq_one_letter_code
_entity_poly.pdbx_strand_id
1 'polypeptide(L)' 'MIELTEQQVCALEQAQTSPPRLVNPKTQQRFVLLPKEQFAQLAAYDAGAWSDEERDLLRAETLEALGWEGMEPYQDDHR' A
#
# COMPACT_ATOMS: atom_id res chain seq x y z
N MET A 1 26.28 -4.80 1.04
CA MET A 1 25.22 -5.77 1.41
C MET A 1 25.35 -6.00 2.90
N ILE A 2 24.28 -5.81 3.67
CA ILE A 2 24.28 -6.12 5.11
C ILE A 2 23.74 -7.53 5.21
N GLU A 3 24.56 -8.45 5.71
CA GLU A 3 24.14 -9.83 5.94
C GLU A 3 23.30 -9.93 7.21
N LEU A 4 22.25 -10.75 7.16
CA LEU A 4 21.45 -11.05 8.34
C LEU A 4 22.23 -11.98 9.27
N THR A 5 22.20 -11.67 10.55
CA THR A 5 22.71 -12.58 11.58
C THR A 5 21.76 -13.78 11.75
N GLU A 6 22.27 -14.91 12.25
CA GLU A 6 21.45 -16.10 12.52
C GLU A 6 20.25 -15.81 13.43
N GLN A 7 20.44 -14.94 14.43
CA GLN A 7 19.36 -14.51 15.34
C GLN A 7 18.25 -13.75 14.59
N GLN A 8 18.62 -12.92 13.61
CA GLN A 8 17.66 -12.19 12.79
C GLN A 8 16.93 -13.11 11.82
N VAL A 9 17.60 -14.11 11.24
CA VAL A 9 16.97 -15.12 10.39
C VAL A 9 15.91 -15.88 11.19
N CYS A 10 16.27 -16.39 12.38
CA CYS A 10 15.32 -17.10 13.23
C CYS A 10 14.13 -16.21 13.66
N ALA A 11 14.37 -14.94 13.98
CA ALA A 11 13.31 -13.99 14.31
C ALA A 11 12.37 -13.69 13.12
N LEU A 12 12.90 -13.68 11.89
CA LEU A 12 12.10 -13.50 10.68
C LEU A 12 11.24 -14.72 10.35
N GLU A 13 11.75 -15.94 10.58
CA GLU A 13 10.99 -17.19 10.41
C GLU A 13 9.85 -17.32 11.43
N GLN A 14 10.05 -16.79 12.64
CA GLN A 14 9.04 -16.78 13.71
C GLN A 14 8.14 -15.54 13.69
N ALA A 15 8.30 -14.66 12.71
CA ALA A 15 7.53 -13.43 12.63
C ALA A 15 6.04 -13.74 12.46
N GLN A 16 5.20 -13.21 13.35
CA GLN A 16 3.75 -13.39 13.31
C GLN A 16 3.06 -12.59 12.19
N THR A 17 3.79 -11.71 11.50
CA THR A 17 3.26 -10.85 10.43
C THR A 17 4.03 -11.08 9.15
N SER A 18 3.31 -11.35 8.05
CA SER A 18 3.86 -11.40 6.70
C SER A 18 3.33 -10.22 5.88
N PRO A 19 4.20 -9.36 5.31
CA PRO A 19 5.66 -9.35 5.44
C PRO A 19 6.16 -8.91 6.83
N PRO A 20 7.37 -9.34 7.25
CA PRO A 20 7.95 -8.97 8.54
C PRO A 20 8.15 -7.46 8.68
N ARG A 21 7.84 -6.92 9.85
CA ARG A 21 8.00 -5.50 10.19
C ARG A 21 9.15 -5.32 11.16
N LEU A 22 10.06 -4.42 10.82
CA LEU A 22 11.22 -4.10 11.63
C LEU A 22 11.07 -2.69 12.20
N VAL A 23 11.59 -2.47 13.40
CA VAL A 23 11.65 -1.14 14.00
C VAL A 23 13.09 -0.87 14.39
N ASN A 24 13.65 0.25 13.98
CA ASN A 24 14.93 0.71 14.49
C ASN A 24 14.71 1.24 15.91
N PRO A 25 15.27 0.59 16.96
CA PRO A 25 14.99 0.99 18.34
C PRO A 25 15.55 2.37 18.69
N LYS A 26 16.61 2.84 18.00
CA LYS A 26 17.23 4.14 18.26
C LYS A 26 16.44 5.30 17.65
N THR A 27 15.87 5.11 16.46
CA THR A 27 15.16 6.18 15.72
C THR A 27 13.65 6.01 15.71
N GLN A 28 13.13 4.88 16.21
CA GLN A 28 11.72 4.46 16.11
C GLN A 28 11.18 4.35 14.67
N GLN A 29 12.06 4.38 13.68
CA GLN A 29 11.69 4.25 12.28
C GLN A 29 11.25 2.82 11.99
N ARG A 30 10.15 2.69 11.25
CA ARG A 30 9.54 1.40 10.91
C ARG A 30 9.91 1.03 9.47
N PHE A 31 10.22 -0.25 9.27
CA PHE A 31 10.59 -0.82 7.98
C PHE A 31 9.76 -2.08 7.74
N VAL A 32 9.57 -2.42 6.47
CA VAL A 32 8.99 -3.69 6.05
C VAL A 32 10.05 -4.43 5.26
N LEU A 33 10.31 -5.69 5.61
CA LEU A 33 11.28 -6.51 4.91
C LEU A 33 10.58 -7.30 3.79
N LEU A 34 11.05 -7.13 2.55
CA LEU A 34 10.53 -7.82 1.38
C LEU A 34 11.65 -8.58 0.66
N PRO A 35 11.37 -9.76 0.08
CA PRO A 35 12.25 -10.40 -0.88
C PRO A 35 12.58 -9.45 -2.03
N LYS A 36 13.81 -9.55 -2.54
CA LYS A 36 14.32 -8.64 -3.59
C LYS A 36 13.45 -8.67 -4.84
N GLU A 37 12.97 -9.84 -5.23
CA GLU A 37 12.16 -10.08 -6.41
C GLU A 37 10.79 -9.38 -6.27
N GLN A 38 10.18 -9.45 -5.08
CA GLN A 38 8.92 -8.78 -4.79
C GLN A 38 9.10 -7.26 -4.75
N PHE A 39 10.18 -6.77 -4.15
CA PHE A 39 10.49 -5.34 -4.16
C PHE A 39 10.70 -4.81 -5.58
N ALA A 40 11.40 -5.56 -6.44
CA ALA A 40 11.62 -5.17 -7.83
C ALA A 40 10.31 -5.10 -8.62
N GLN A 41 9.37 -6.01 -8.37
CA GLN A 41 8.03 -5.94 -8.95
C GLN A 41 7.26 -4.71 -8.46
N LEU A 42 7.33 -4.40 -7.16
CA LEU A 42 6.67 -3.23 -6.58
C LEU A 42 7.28 -1.91 -7.04
N ALA A 43 8.59 -1.88 -7.30
CA ALA A 43 9.28 -0.69 -7.81
C ALA A 43 8.84 -0.29 -9.22
N ALA A 44 8.13 -1.16 -9.95
CA ALA A 44 7.51 -0.81 -11.22
C ALA A 44 6.25 0.06 -11.06
N TYR A 45 5.68 0.13 -9.85
CA TYR A 45 4.50 0.94 -9.56
C TYR A 45 4.91 2.30 -9.01
N ASP A 46 4.10 3.33 -9.31
CA ASP A 46 4.27 4.63 -8.68
C ASP A 46 3.89 4.53 -7.20
N ALA A 47 4.82 4.95 -6.33
CA ALA A 47 4.65 5.01 -4.89
C ALA A 47 4.34 6.45 -4.40
N GLY A 48 4.15 7.38 -5.32
CA GLY A 48 3.68 8.73 -5.06
C GLY A 48 2.29 8.76 -4.45
N ALA A 49 1.98 9.86 -3.76
CA ALA A 49 0.60 10.15 -3.41
C ALA A 49 -0.19 10.40 -4.69
N TRP A 50 -1.39 9.83 -4.79
CA TRP A 50 -2.23 10.03 -5.97
C TRP A 50 -2.51 11.52 -6.20
N SER A 51 -2.24 11.96 -7.42
CA SER A 51 -2.65 13.26 -7.92
C SER A 51 -4.17 13.43 -7.84
N ASP A 52 -4.63 14.67 -7.91
CA ASP A 52 -6.07 14.96 -7.96
C ASP A 52 -6.68 14.31 -9.22
N GLU A 53 -5.97 14.34 -10.34
CA GLU A 53 -6.38 13.74 -11.61
C GLU A 53 -6.50 12.21 -11.53
N GLU A 54 -5.54 11.51 -10.93
CA GLU A 54 -5.62 10.06 -10.73
C GLU A 54 -6.79 9.67 -9.80
N ARG A 55 -7.06 10.48 -8.77
CA ARG A 55 -8.20 10.28 -7.88
C ARG A 55 -9.53 10.45 -8.60
N ASP A 56 -9.63 11.46 -9.47
CA ASP A 56 -10.86 11.72 -10.24
C ASP A 56 -11.10 10.64 -11.30
N LEU A 57 -10.05 10.16 -11.98
CA LEU A 57 -10.14 9.01 -12.88
C LEU A 57 -10.61 7.75 -12.16
N LEU A 58 -10.03 7.42 -11.01
CA LEU A 58 -10.48 6.25 -10.26
C LEU A 58 -11.93 6.38 -9.79
N ARG A 59 -12.36 7.59 -9.38
CA ARG A 59 -13.75 7.83 -9.01
C ARG A 59 -14.68 7.56 -10.21
N ALA A 60 -14.31 8.01 -11.41
CA ALA A 60 -15.07 7.74 -12.62
C ALA A 60 -15.15 6.24 -12.94
N GLU A 61 -14.03 5.53 -12.92
CA GLU A 61 -13.97 4.07 -13.14
C GLU A 61 -14.81 3.30 -12.10
N THR A 62 -14.80 3.74 -10.84
CA THR A 62 -15.58 3.12 -9.77
C THR A 62 -17.08 3.34 -9.98
N LEU A 63 -17.49 4.51 -10.46
CA LEU A 63 -18.89 4.80 -10.79
C LEU A 63 -19.37 3.99 -12.00
N GLU A 64 -18.54 3.84 -13.02
CA GLU A 64 -18.80 2.97 -14.18
C GLU A 64 -18.92 1.51 -13.76
N ALA A 65 -17.99 1.00 -12.95
CA ALA A 65 -17.99 -0.38 -12.45
C ALA A 65 -19.19 -0.71 -11.53
N LEU A 66 -19.70 0.28 -10.80
CA LEU A 66 -20.93 0.15 -10.01
C LEU A 66 -22.21 0.22 -10.87
N GLY A 67 -22.11 0.59 -12.15
CA GLY A 67 -23.24 0.77 -13.07
C GLY A 67 -24.02 2.05 -12.81
N TRP A 68 -23.38 3.07 -12.21
CA TRP A 68 -24.00 4.34 -11.81
C TRP A 68 -23.75 5.45 -12.85
N GLU A 69 -23.31 5.06 -14.05
CA GLU A 69 -23.09 5.98 -15.16
C GLU A 69 -24.42 6.60 -15.60
N GLY A 70 -24.61 7.89 -15.33
CA GLY A 70 -25.85 8.62 -15.64
C GLY A 70 -26.89 8.71 -14.50
N MET A 71 -26.56 8.26 -13.28
CA MET A 71 -27.35 8.65 -12.12
C MET A 71 -27.01 10.08 -11.70
N GLU A 72 -27.99 10.97 -11.76
CA GLU A 72 -27.88 12.29 -11.13
C GLU A 72 -27.54 12.11 -9.64
N PRO A 73 -26.61 12.91 -9.08
CA PRO A 73 -26.32 12.85 -7.66
C PRO A 73 -27.62 13.06 -6.89
N TYR A 74 -27.86 12.23 -5.87
CA TYR A 74 -29.04 12.36 -5.01
C TYR A 74 -29.07 13.79 -4.43
N GLN A 75 -29.97 14.63 -4.95
CA GLN A 75 -30.27 15.93 -4.37
C GLN A 75 -31.30 15.67 -3.27
N ASP A 76 -30.83 15.70 -2.01
CA ASP A 76 -31.73 15.73 -0.86
C ASP A 76 -32.39 17.11 -0.78
N ASP A 77 -33.39 17.33 -1.64
CA ASP A 77 -34.27 18.50 -1.61
C ASP A 77 -35.30 18.35 -0.47
N HIS A 78 -34.79 18.28 0.76
CA HIS A 78 -35.61 18.48 1.96
C HIS A 78 -35.29 19.85 2.54
N ARG A 79 -36.08 20.85 2.09
CA ARG A 79 -36.18 22.17 2.69
C ARG A 79 -37.57 22.40 3.27
#